data_AF-A0A6G9H0S9-F1
#
_entry.id   AF-A0A6G9H0S9-F1
#
_cell.length_a   1.000
_cell.length_b   1.000
_cell.length_c   1.000
_cell.angle_alpha   90.00
_cell.angle_beta   90.00
_cell.angle_gamma   90.00
#
_symmetry.space_group_name_H-M   'P 1'
#
loop_
_entity.id
_entity.type
_entity.pdbx_description
1 polymer ?
#
loop_
_entity_poly.entity_id
_entity_poly.type
_entity_poly.pdbx_seq_one_letter_code
_entity_poly.pdbx_strand_id
1 'polypeptide(L)'
;MANWSRDTTGLILIGVADKPSAAHRSTELFGVTPVEIHGQHVVGTEEQVSHLGYTIDSWWLKWQEKIKSAPVDSDFSADLVHSFSPLVCDGKVLWILKPRSLGKPISYKNRFFVRVGASTHEMETDDFLSHISRNF
;
A
#
# COMPACT_ATOMS: atom_id res chain seq x y z
N MET A 1 7.55 3.06 -4.87
CA MET A 1 7.81 1.67 -5.31
C MET A 1 7.91 1.60 -6.82
N ALA A 2 6.84 1.92 -7.57
CA ALA A 2 6.85 1.84 -9.04
C ALA A 2 7.93 2.72 -9.73
N ASN A 3 8.33 3.83 -9.11
CA ASN A 3 9.43 4.69 -9.59
C ASN A 3 10.84 4.23 -9.17
N TRP A 4 11.00 3.05 -8.57
CA TRP A 4 12.33 2.61 -8.10
C TRP A 4 13.24 2.21 -9.27
N SER A 5 12.77 1.32 -10.16
CA SER A 5 13.46 0.94 -11.40
C SER A 5 12.46 0.51 -12.48
N ARG A 6 12.95 0.36 -13.72
CA ARG A 6 12.14 0.02 -14.90
C ARG A 6 11.20 -1.17 -14.71
N ASP A 7 11.70 -2.24 -14.11
CA ASP A 7 10.99 -3.53 -14.00
C ASP A 7 10.55 -3.85 -12.57
N THR A 8 10.57 -2.85 -11.68
CA THR A 8 10.18 -3.06 -10.28
C THR A 8 8.70 -3.41 -10.16
N THR A 9 8.42 -4.48 -9.40
CA THR A 9 7.10 -4.75 -8.83
C THR A 9 7.18 -4.63 -7.31
N GLY A 10 6.42 -3.68 -6.75
CA GLY A 10 6.28 -3.53 -5.31
C GLY A 10 5.24 -4.48 -4.72
N LEU A 11 5.32 -4.67 -3.41
CA LEU A 11 4.32 -5.37 -2.62
C LEU A 11 3.99 -4.51 -1.38
N ILE A 12 2.72 -4.20 -1.22
CA ILE A 12 2.18 -3.52 -0.04
C ILE A 12 1.22 -4.50 0.63
N LEU A 13 1.48 -4.76 1.92
CA LEU A 13 0.59 -5.50 2.80
C LEU A 13 -0.01 -4.54 3.82
N ILE A 14 -1.34 -4.54 3.92
CA ILE A 14 -2.10 -3.70 4.86
C ILE A 14 -2.74 -4.62 5.90
N GLY A 15 -2.68 -4.21 7.17
CA GLY A 15 -3.08 -5.03 8.31
C GLY A 15 -1.89 -5.68 9.04
N VAL A 16 -0.67 -5.19 8.79
CA VAL A 16 0.54 -5.53 9.53
C VAL A 16 1.05 -4.27 10.22
N ALA A 17 1.31 -4.35 11.52
CA ALA A 17 1.87 -3.25 12.29
C ALA A 17 3.38 -3.12 12.04
N ASP A 18 3.83 -1.90 11.76
CA ASP A 18 5.24 -1.58 11.51
C ASP A 18 6.08 -1.56 12.80
N LYS A 19 5.41 -1.38 13.95
CA LYS A 19 6.02 -1.33 15.29
C LYS A 19 5.14 -2.03 16.33
N PRO A 20 5.71 -2.62 17.40
CA PRO A 20 4.93 -3.24 18.47
C PRO A 20 3.90 -2.31 19.11
N SER A 21 4.22 -1.01 19.23
CA SER A 21 3.29 -0.02 19.77
C SER A 21 2.01 0.14 18.94
N ALA A 22 2.09 0.00 17.62
CA ALA A 22 0.92 0.05 16.73
C ALA A 22 0.04 -1.21 16.86
N ALA A 23 0.67 -2.37 17.09
CA ALA A 23 -0.06 -3.61 17.39
C ALA A 23 -0.82 -3.49 18.72
N HIS A 24 -0.15 -3.03 19.78
CA HIS A 24 -0.77 -2.81 21.09
C HIS A 24 -1.93 -1.83 21.02
N ARG A 25 -1.74 -0.71 20.31
CA ARG A 25 -2.80 0.29 20.12
C ARG A 25 -4.02 -0.28 19.39
N SER A 26 -3.81 -1.20 18.45
CA SER A 26 -4.91 -1.86 17.75
C SER A 26 -5.72 -2.73 18.71
N THR A 27 -5.04 -3.46 19.62
CA THR A 27 -5.70 -4.24 20.68
C THR A 27 -6.52 -3.35 21.61
N GLU A 28 -5.96 -2.23 22.08
CA GLU A 28 -6.67 -1.31 22.98
C GLU A 28 -7.94 -0.72 22.36
N LEU A 29 -7.88 -0.32 21.09
CA LEU A 29 -8.97 0.39 20.43
C LEU A 29 -10.05 -0.53 19.86
N PHE A 30 -9.65 -1.70 19.38
CA PHE A 30 -10.52 -2.57 18.57
C PHE A 30 -10.64 -3.99 19.13
N GLY A 31 -9.97 -4.31 20.23
CA GLY A 31 -10.00 -5.65 20.83
C GLY A 31 -9.30 -6.71 19.99
N VAL A 32 -8.50 -6.32 18.99
CA VAL A 32 -7.81 -7.29 18.12
C VAL A 32 -6.65 -7.95 18.87
N THR A 33 -6.52 -9.27 18.71
CA THR A 33 -5.32 -9.99 19.15
C THR A 33 -4.34 -10.08 17.98
N PRO A 34 -3.15 -9.43 18.06
CA PRO A 34 -2.15 -9.51 17.01
C PRO A 34 -1.56 -10.93 16.95
N VAL A 35 -1.31 -11.41 15.73
CA VAL A 35 -0.60 -12.66 15.47
C VAL A 35 0.85 -12.32 15.15
N GLU A 36 1.79 -12.87 15.91
CA GLU A 36 3.22 -12.68 15.65
C GLU A 36 3.73 -13.70 14.62
N ILE A 37 4.25 -13.21 13.50
CA ILE A 37 4.82 -14.03 12.43
C ILE A 37 6.17 -13.43 12.04
N HIS A 38 7.26 -14.19 12.24
CA HIS A 38 8.62 -13.76 11.90
C HIS A 38 9.00 -12.37 12.47
N GLY A 39 8.58 -12.07 13.71
CA GLY A 39 8.83 -10.78 14.37
C GLY A 39 7.98 -9.61 13.85
N GLN A 40 7.03 -9.87 12.95
CA GLN A 40 6.02 -8.92 12.51
C GLN A 40 4.69 -9.19 13.21
N HIS A 41 3.90 -8.15 13.43
CA HIS A 41 2.62 -8.25 14.12
C HIS A 41 1.47 -8.08 13.13
N VAL A 42 0.81 -9.18 12.79
CA VAL A 42 -0.36 -9.20 11.92
C VAL A 42 -1.59 -8.85 12.75
N VAL A 43 -2.20 -7.71 12.47
CA VAL A 43 -3.36 -7.20 13.23
C VAL A 43 -4.69 -7.44 12.53
N GLY A 44 -4.67 -7.58 11.19
CA GLY A 44 -5.89 -7.57 10.41
C GLY A 44 -6.49 -6.18 10.27
N THR A 45 -7.61 -6.10 9.55
CA THR A 45 -8.34 -4.85 9.31
C THR A 45 -9.84 -4.95 9.55
N GLU A 46 -10.36 -6.15 9.81
CA GLU A 46 -11.80 -6.42 9.83
C GLU A 46 -12.52 -5.66 10.95
N GLU A 47 -11.93 -5.61 12.13
CA GLU A 47 -12.49 -4.94 13.29
C GLU A 47 -12.52 -3.41 13.09
N GLN A 48 -11.48 -2.82 12.48
CA GLN A 48 -11.46 -1.40 12.13
C GLN A 48 -12.46 -1.07 11.02
N VAL A 49 -12.57 -1.92 9.99
CA VAL A 49 -13.51 -1.76 8.88
C VAL A 49 -14.95 -1.81 9.40
N SER A 50 -15.25 -2.78 10.27
CA SER A 50 -16.55 -2.92 10.93
C SER A 50 -16.86 -1.74 11.84
N HIS A 51 -15.88 -1.26 12.60
CA HIS A 51 -16.02 -0.06 13.44
C HIS A 51 -16.36 1.20 12.62
N LEU A 52 -15.89 1.29 11.38
CA LEU A 52 -16.23 2.36 10.43
C LEU A 52 -17.60 2.16 9.75
N GLY A 53 -18.34 1.10 10.08
CA GLY A 53 -19.66 0.82 9.52
C GLY A 53 -19.64 0.19 8.13
N TYR A 54 -18.52 -0.40 7.72
CA TYR A 54 -18.38 -1.07 6.43
C TYR A 54 -18.28 -2.60 6.60
N THR A 55 -18.77 -3.32 5.60
CA THR A 55 -18.39 -4.72 5.36
C THR A 55 -17.06 -4.79 4.61
N ILE A 56 -16.38 -5.94 4.63
CA ILE A 56 -15.17 -6.16 3.81
C ILE A 56 -15.43 -5.86 2.33
N ASP A 57 -16.55 -6.32 1.77
CA ASP A 57 -16.90 -6.12 0.37
C ASP A 57 -17.12 -4.63 0.02
N SER A 58 -17.89 -3.93 0.85
CA SER A 58 -18.15 -2.49 0.63
C SER A 58 -16.89 -1.65 0.82
N TRP A 59 -16.01 -2.04 1.73
CA TRP A 59 -14.71 -1.42 1.92
C TRP A 59 -13.78 -1.66 0.73
N TRP A 60 -13.76 -2.89 0.20
CA TRP A 60 -12.99 -3.24 -0.98
C TRP A 60 -13.39 -2.40 -2.18
N LEU A 61 -14.70 -2.34 -2.48
CA LEU A 61 -15.24 -1.54 -3.58
C LEU A 61 -14.89 -0.05 -3.44
N LYS A 62 -15.09 0.51 -2.23
CA LYS A 62 -14.73 1.90 -1.92
C LYS A 62 -13.27 2.21 -2.21
N TRP A 63 -12.36 1.30 -1.85
CA TRP A 63 -10.93 1.47 -2.13
C TRP A 63 -10.59 1.29 -3.60
N GLN A 64 -11.22 0.36 -4.31
CA GLN A 64 -11.04 0.23 -5.76
C GLN A 64 -11.43 1.53 -6.48
N GLU A 65 -12.56 2.13 -6.12
CA GLU A 65 -13.00 3.44 -6.65
C GLU A 65 -12.01 4.56 -6.31
N LYS A 66 -11.51 4.59 -5.07
CA LYS A 66 -10.52 5.57 -4.62
C LYS A 66 -9.17 5.44 -5.33
N ILE A 67 -8.71 4.21 -5.59
CA ILE A 67 -7.48 3.96 -6.35
C ILE A 67 -7.68 4.38 -7.80
N LYS A 68 -8.81 4.01 -8.41
CA LYS A 68 -9.14 4.36 -9.81
C LYS A 68 -9.20 5.88 -10.04
N SER A 69 -9.70 6.63 -9.05
CA SER A 69 -9.80 8.09 -9.09
C SER A 69 -8.53 8.82 -8.59
N ALA A 70 -7.46 8.10 -8.25
CA ALA A 70 -6.23 8.72 -7.80
C ALA A 70 -5.59 9.58 -8.90
N PRO A 71 -4.96 10.72 -8.56
CA PRO A 71 -4.32 11.63 -9.51
C PRO A 71 -2.95 11.10 -9.97
N VAL A 72 -2.97 9.95 -10.66
CA VAL A 72 -1.85 9.24 -11.28
C VAL A 72 -2.23 8.86 -12.71
N ASP A 73 -1.28 8.31 -13.45
CA ASP A 73 -1.53 7.74 -14.79
C ASP A 73 -2.65 6.69 -14.74
N SER A 74 -3.57 6.72 -15.72
CA SER A 74 -4.76 5.86 -15.74
C SER A 74 -4.43 4.37 -15.89
N ASP A 75 -3.37 4.05 -16.63
CA ASP A 75 -2.95 2.66 -16.80
C ASP A 75 -2.37 2.14 -15.48
N PHE A 76 -1.67 3.01 -14.75
CA PHE A 76 -1.11 2.69 -13.45
C PHE A 76 -2.21 2.49 -12.39
N SER A 77 -3.22 3.36 -12.35
CA SER A 77 -4.34 3.19 -11.42
C SER A 77 -5.16 1.93 -11.74
N ALA A 78 -5.36 1.60 -13.02
CA ALA A 78 -6.02 0.38 -13.43
C ALA A 78 -5.24 -0.88 -12.98
N ASP A 79 -3.93 -0.94 -13.22
CA ASP A 79 -3.09 -2.06 -12.76
C ASP A 79 -3.10 -2.18 -11.22
N LEU A 80 -3.06 -1.05 -10.50
CA LEU A 80 -3.19 -1.03 -9.04
C LEU A 80 -4.53 -1.63 -8.58
N VAL A 81 -5.66 -1.20 -9.17
CA VAL A 81 -7.00 -1.73 -8.84
C VAL A 81 -7.06 -3.24 -9.07
N HIS A 82 -6.52 -3.74 -10.19
CA HIS A 82 -6.48 -5.17 -10.49
C HIS A 82 -5.65 -5.97 -9.49
N SER A 83 -4.62 -5.36 -8.91
CA SER A 83 -3.79 -6.00 -7.89
C SER A 83 -4.33 -5.90 -6.47
N PHE A 84 -5.34 -5.05 -6.24
CA PHE A 84 -5.89 -4.80 -4.91
C PHE A 84 -6.90 -5.87 -4.52
N SER A 85 -6.53 -6.73 -3.58
CA SER A 85 -7.41 -7.82 -3.12
C SER A 85 -7.29 -8.06 -1.61
N PRO A 86 -8.34 -8.61 -0.98
CA PRO A 86 -8.21 -9.14 0.36
C PRO A 86 -7.34 -10.41 0.37
N LEU A 87 -6.71 -10.68 1.51
CA LEU A 87 -5.96 -11.90 1.82
C LEU A 87 -6.28 -12.30 3.25
N VAL A 88 -6.52 -13.58 3.52
CA VAL A 88 -6.70 -14.07 4.90
C VAL A 88 -5.39 -14.73 5.36
N CYS A 89 -4.89 -14.30 6.52
CA CYS A 89 -3.71 -14.86 7.16
C CYS A 89 -4.01 -15.10 8.63
N ASP A 90 -3.94 -16.36 9.08
CA ASP A 90 -4.25 -16.77 10.46
C ASP A 90 -5.58 -16.19 10.99
N GLY A 91 -6.64 -16.30 10.18
CA GLY A 91 -7.96 -15.76 10.50
C GLY A 91 -8.08 -14.23 10.45
N LYS A 92 -7.02 -13.50 10.10
CA LYS A 92 -7.02 -12.04 9.94
C LYS A 92 -7.16 -11.62 8.49
N VAL A 93 -8.08 -10.69 8.20
CA VAL A 93 -8.24 -10.07 6.89
C VAL A 93 -7.21 -8.97 6.68
N LEU A 94 -6.33 -9.18 5.70
CA LEU A 94 -5.31 -8.27 5.20
C LEU A 94 -5.66 -7.79 3.80
N TRP A 95 -4.92 -6.81 3.31
CA TRP A 95 -5.00 -6.39 1.90
C TRP A 95 -3.64 -6.42 1.25
N ILE A 96 -3.62 -6.90 0.01
CA ILE A 96 -2.45 -6.87 -0.86
C ILE A 96 -2.67 -5.82 -1.95
N LEU A 97 -1.60 -5.09 -2.28
CA LEU A 97 -1.56 -4.17 -3.41
C LEU A 97 -0.18 -4.28 -4.06
N LYS A 98 -0.10 -4.38 -5.39
CA LYS A 98 1.17 -4.59 -6.11
C LYS A 98 1.43 -3.48 -7.12
N PRO A 99 2.06 -2.37 -6.71
CA PRO A 99 2.45 -1.30 -7.64
C PRO A 99 3.53 -1.79 -8.61
N ARG A 100 3.22 -1.90 -9.90
CA ARG A 100 4.18 -2.23 -10.95
C ARG A 100 4.68 -0.98 -11.66
N SER A 101 5.97 -0.93 -11.97
CA SER A 101 6.48 0.07 -12.90
C SER A 101 5.86 -0.12 -14.29
N LEU A 102 5.55 0.99 -14.97
CA LEU A 102 5.11 0.99 -16.37
C LEU A 102 6.27 1.19 -17.35
N GLY A 103 7.53 1.11 -16.89
CA GLY A 103 8.71 1.46 -17.68
C GLY A 103 8.84 2.96 -17.98
N LYS A 104 7.94 3.78 -17.40
CA LYS A 104 7.95 5.26 -17.44
C LYS A 104 7.77 5.82 -16.03
N PRO A 105 8.25 7.05 -15.76
CA PRO A 105 7.93 7.77 -14.54
C PRO A 105 6.43 7.84 -14.25
N ILE A 106 6.07 7.62 -12.99
CA ILE A 106 4.70 7.79 -12.49
C ILE A 106 4.69 8.99 -11.54
N SER A 107 3.93 10.02 -11.88
CA SER A 107 3.70 11.17 -11.00
C SER A 107 2.44 10.96 -10.16
N TYR A 108 2.42 11.62 -8.99
CA TYR A 108 1.22 11.79 -8.18
C TYR A 108 1.00 13.29 -7.98
N LYS A 109 -0.12 13.83 -8.50
CA LYS A 109 -0.37 15.29 -8.53
C LYS A 109 0.81 16.10 -9.10
N ASN A 110 1.36 15.65 -10.23
CA ASN A 110 2.51 16.27 -10.92
C ASN A 110 3.82 16.31 -10.11
N ARG A 111 3.95 15.49 -9.06
CA ARG A 111 5.14 15.39 -8.22
C ARG A 111 5.67 13.95 -8.27
N PHE A 112 6.97 13.78 -8.09
CA PHE A 112 7.61 12.47 -8.14
C PHE A 112 7.95 11.97 -6.75
N PHE A 113 7.65 10.70 -6.51
CA PHE A 113 7.91 10.05 -5.23
C PHE A 113 8.65 8.73 -5.44
N VAL A 114 9.68 8.51 -4.63
CA VAL A 114 10.46 7.27 -4.61
C VAL A 114 10.47 6.73 -3.19
N ARG A 115 10.43 5.40 -3.06
CA ARG A 115 10.53 4.75 -1.75
C ARG A 115 12.00 4.45 -1.49
N VAL A 116 12.54 4.95 -0.39
CA VAL A 116 13.91 4.66 0.07
C VAL A 116 13.79 3.98 1.44
N GLY A 117 14.17 2.70 1.50
CA GLY A 117 13.94 1.88 2.68
C GLY A 117 12.45 1.79 3.06
N ALA A 118 12.11 2.17 4.30
CA ALA A 118 10.75 2.14 4.82
C ALA A 118 9.92 3.38 4.48
N SER A 119 10.53 4.42 3.92
CA SER A 119 9.92 5.75 3.77
C SER A 119 9.71 6.13 2.31
N THR A 120 8.66 6.91 2.04
CA THR A 120 8.39 7.49 0.72
C THR A 120 8.83 8.95 0.75
N HIS A 121 9.71 9.32 -0.16
CA HIS A 121 10.26 10.66 -0.29
C HIS A 121 9.80 11.26 -1.60
N GLU A 122 9.48 12.53 -1.55
CA GLU A 122 9.37 13.33 -2.75
C GLU A 122 10.76 13.64 -3.30
N MET A 123 10.87 13.69 -4.62
CA MET A 123 12.10 14.11 -5.30
C MET A 123 11.77 15.29 -6.20
N GLU A 124 12.65 16.29 -6.15
CA GLU A 124 12.65 17.38 -7.13
C GLU A 124 12.94 16.82 -8.53
N THR A 125 12.53 17.57 -9.55
CA THR A 125 12.59 17.09 -10.95
C THR A 125 14.01 16.68 -11.36
N ASP A 126 15.03 17.48 -11.05
CA ASP A 126 16.42 17.19 -11.47
C ASP A 126 16.99 15.96 -10.76
N ASP A 127 16.70 15.79 -9.47
CA ASP A 127 17.08 14.61 -8.70
C ASP A 127 16.37 13.37 -9.22
N PHE A 128 15.10 13.52 -9.59
CA PHE A 128 14.30 12.44 -10.15
C PHE A 128 14.80 12.03 -11.54
N LEU A 129 15.14 12.98 -12.41
CA LEU A 129 15.77 12.71 -13.71
C LEU A 129 17.11 11.97 -13.54
N SER A 130 17.91 12.39 -12.56
CA SER A 130 19.16 11.72 -12.20
C SER A 130 18.90 10.30 -11.69
N HIS A 131 17.85 10.09 -10.89
CA HIS A 131 17.44 8.76 -10.41
C HIS A 131 17.00 7.85 -11.55
N ILE A 132 16.13 8.30 -12.45
CA ILE A 132 15.65 7.46 -13.55
C ILE A 132 16.76 7.14 -14.55
N SER A 133 17.67 8.08 -14.87
CA SER A 133 18.78 7.81 -15.80
C SER A 133 19.71 6.68 -15.36
N ARG A 134 19.74 6.38 -14.06
CA ARG A 134 20.55 5.30 -13.47
C ARG A 134 19.76 3.99 -13.32
N ASN A 135 18.44 4.05 -13.24
CA ASN A 135 17.60 2.94 -12.80
C ASN A 135 16.51 2.52 -13.83
N PHE A 136 16.34 3.25 -14.94
CA PHE A 136 15.36 3.00 -16.00
C PHE A 136 16.02 2.81 -17.37
#